data_AF-A0AAD3HCJ6-F1
#
_entry.id   AF-A0AAD3HCJ6-F1
#
_cell.length_a   1.000
_cell.length_b   1.000
_cell.length_c   1.000
_cell.angle_alpha   90.00
_cell.angle_beta   90.00
_cell.angle_gamma   90.00
#
_symmetry.space_group_name_H-M   'P 1'
#
loop_
_entity.id
_entity.type
_entity.pdbx_description
1 polymer ?
#
loop_
_entity_poly.entity_id
_entity_poly.type
_entity_poly.pdbx_seq_one_letter_code
_entity_poly.pdbx_strand_id
1 'polypeptide(L)'
;MVTMMEDDMVKIETVSDTSSTSGCSTIADQEHETFSVTANWTDLNHEDIKNAYTSPSINELIKRNIDILQKHILNVMIEREEEIRKLLEDYRQEEALLENHRDIADIALSPKARQELEHYVTTIASMYNNVLYHNFEHASHVMGSADALISIIKRSTSRKRVKVEKRSSMSTVSSTSARSSNFDVDDLDRKSISTFGISSCPMTHLALVFSALVHDVEHQGVGNNQLIAEKGPLAIKYEGRSIAENNSLDIARELLNQECYTNLRKSMFGEEESTPHIAGKFVRDNEKLFHDILPGTIQATDISSKERLDRNKEKWVQAFEDANSSPVCNCAELNKLPVRRQSLLRRSSVPPCGHDFEQEPRIRQRRLSIGNSQIPVKCRACNEESFLQLDYLRASSVLEQMIQAADVAHTMQSWPIFMKWNIKLYDELWAANLDSRGPDVSANWYKGQISFFDYYICPLAKRLQQCGVFGEMGSLFLHNLSENRARWLDQGEELCRQMHEDVLRKQGAAKNARQ
;
A
#
# COMPACT_ATOMS: atom_id res chain seq x y z
N MET A 1 12.42 -14.19 13.50
CA MET A 1 11.32 -13.44 14.18
C MET A 1 11.18 -13.75 15.67
N VAL A 2 11.20 -15.01 16.12
CA VAL A 2 10.77 -15.37 17.49
C VAL A 2 11.81 -15.06 18.61
N THR A 3 13.06 -14.71 18.27
CA THR A 3 14.17 -14.60 19.25
C THR A 3 14.56 -13.18 19.70
N MET A 4 13.72 -12.15 19.50
CA MET A 4 14.09 -10.75 19.82
C MET A 4 12.99 -9.91 20.52
N MET A 5 12.00 -10.54 21.17
CA MET A 5 10.89 -9.83 21.83
C MET A 5 10.48 -10.48 23.18
N GLU A 6 11.47 -10.71 24.05
CA GLU A 6 11.23 -10.97 25.48
C GLU A 6 11.96 -9.91 26.31
N ASP A 7 11.21 -8.95 26.86
CA ASP A 7 11.33 -8.46 28.25
C ASP A 7 10.24 -7.38 28.56
N ASP A 8 9.92 -7.25 29.84
CA ASP A 8 8.96 -6.33 30.49
C ASP A 8 7.44 -6.51 30.23
N MET A 9 6.79 -7.22 31.16
CA MET A 9 5.32 -7.31 31.32
C MET A 9 4.84 -6.74 32.66
N VAL A 10 3.67 -6.08 32.68
CA VAL A 10 2.80 -5.97 33.87
C VAL A 10 1.35 -6.28 33.47
N LYS A 11 0.66 -7.06 34.31
CA LYS A 11 -0.67 -7.67 34.06
C LYS A 11 -1.83 -6.70 34.32
N ILE A 12 -2.91 -6.80 33.53
CA ILE A 12 -4.28 -6.41 33.92
C ILE A 12 -5.25 -7.49 33.40
N GLU A 13 -6.22 -7.88 34.22
CA GLU A 13 -7.16 -8.98 33.98
C GLU A 13 -8.39 -8.57 33.15
N THR A 14 -8.97 -9.53 32.43
CA THR A 14 -10.14 -9.35 31.56
C THR A 14 -11.44 -9.77 32.23
N VAL A 15 -12.55 -9.08 31.93
CA VAL A 15 -13.92 -9.56 32.17
C VAL A 15 -14.63 -9.70 30.83
N SER A 16 -15.20 -10.87 30.58
CA SER A 16 -15.96 -11.24 29.39
C SER A 16 -17.46 -11.02 29.59
N ASP A 17 -18.18 -10.66 28.53
CA ASP A 17 -19.61 -10.96 28.44
C ASP A 17 -20.04 -11.24 27.00
N THR A 18 -20.85 -12.29 26.82
CA THR A 18 -21.25 -12.82 25.51
C THR A 18 -22.73 -12.59 25.25
N SER A 19 -23.11 -12.17 24.04
CA SER A 19 -24.44 -12.50 23.50
C SER A 19 -24.45 -12.58 21.98
N SER A 20 -25.15 -13.59 21.48
CA SER A 20 -25.23 -13.99 20.08
C SER A 20 -26.63 -13.75 19.52
N THR A 21 -26.75 -13.28 18.28
CA THR A 21 -27.99 -13.46 17.49
C THR A 21 -27.69 -13.68 16.00
N SER A 22 -28.34 -14.69 15.44
CA SER A 22 -28.29 -15.11 14.04
C SER A 22 -29.27 -14.34 13.15
N GLY A 23 -28.94 -14.14 11.87
CA GLY A 23 -29.87 -13.61 10.86
C GLY A 23 -29.52 -14.08 9.45
N CYS A 24 -30.44 -14.82 8.82
CA CYS A 24 -30.32 -15.36 7.46
C CYS A 24 -30.80 -14.34 6.41
N SER A 25 -30.20 -14.32 5.21
CA SER A 25 -30.78 -13.65 4.03
C SER A 25 -30.49 -14.41 2.73
N THR A 26 -31.41 -14.25 1.77
CA THR A 26 -31.63 -15.10 0.61
C THR A 26 -30.82 -14.73 -0.64
N ILE A 27 -30.60 -15.74 -1.49
CA ILE A 27 -29.94 -15.65 -2.81
C ILE A 27 -30.90 -15.14 -3.89
N ALA A 28 -30.46 -14.19 -4.72
CA ALA A 28 -30.95 -13.99 -6.08
C ALA A 28 -29.93 -13.21 -6.95
N ASP A 29 -30.02 -13.44 -8.26
CA ASP A 29 -29.45 -12.67 -9.39
C ASP A 29 -27.93 -12.72 -9.64
N GLN A 30 -27.56 -13.58 -10.59
CA GLN A 30 -26.24 -13.63 -11.25
C GLN A 30 -26.29 -12.85 -12.57
N GLU A 31 -25.41 -11.88 -12.75
CA GLU A 31 -25.02 -11.37 -14.08
C GLU A 31 -23.49 -11.39 -14.21
N HIS A 32 -23.00 -11.86 -15.37
CA HIS A 32 -21.61 -12.07 -15.77
C HIS A 32 -20.51 -11.32 -14.98
N GLU A 33 -19.96 -11.97 -13.94
CA GLU A 33 -18.73 -11.52 -13.30
C GLU A 33 -17.52 -11.70 -14.24
N THR A 34 -17.07 -10.58 -14.81
CA THR A 34 -15.63 -10.42 -15.07
C THR A 34 -14.90 -10.51 -13.72
N PHE A 35 -13.76 -11.22 -13.69
CA PHE A 35 -13.14 -11.72 -12.45
C PHE A 35 -12.76 -10.59 -11.46
N SER A 36 -13.71 -10.22 -10.60
CA SER A 36 -13.64 -9.06 -9.70
C SER A 36 -14.15 -9.40 -8.29
N VAL A 37 -13.74 -10.56 -7.77
CA VAL A 37 -13.99 -11.02 -6.38
C VAL A 37 -13.09 -10.26 -5.37
N THR A 38 -12.85 -8.97 -5.62
CA THR A 38 -11.91 -8.09 -4.91
C THR A 38 -12.62 -7.27 -3.81
N ALA A 39 -13.72 -7.80 -3.31
CA ALA A 39 -14.55 -7.18 -2.27
C ALA A 39 -14.44 -7.84 -0.91
N ASN A 40 -14.26 -9.17 -0.88
CA ASN A 40 -14.21 -9.93 0.36
C ASN A 40 -12.76 -10.00 0.85
N TRP A 41 -12.37 -9.05 1.70
CA TRP A 41 -11.09 -9.09 2.40
C TRP A 41 -10.95 -10.40 3.20
N THR A 42 -12.00 -10.76 3.95
CA THR A 42 -12.00 -11.91 4.87
C THR A 42 -11.73 -13.23 4.16
N ASP A 43 -12.35 -13.50 3.01
CA ASP A 43 -12.20 -14.75 2.26
C ASP A 43 -11.58 -14.54 0.87
N LEU A 44 -10.59 -13.64 0.80
CA LEU A 44 -9.87 -13.35 -0.44
C LEU A 44 -9.29 -14.64 -1.03
N ASN A 45 -9.63 -14.93 -2.28
CA ASN A 45 -9.19 -16.13 -3.00
C ASN A 45 -9.48 -17.47 -2.26
N HIS A 46 -10.50 -17.54 -1.40
CA HIS A 46 -10.83 -18.75 -0.61
C HIS A 46 -11.14 -20.00 -1.47
N GLU A 47 -11.46 -19.85 -2.76
CA GLU A 47 -11.55 -21.00 -3.69
C GLU A 47 -10.20 -21.73 -3.86
N ASP A 48 -9.07 -21.03 -3.71
CA ASP A 48 -7.70 -21.58 -3.68
C ASP A 48 -7.38 -22.37 -2.38
N ILE A 49 -8.39 -22.56 -1.52
CA ILE A 49 -8.31 -23.26 -0.23
C ILE A 49 -9.36 -24.37 -0.14
N LYS A 50 -10.57 -24.15 -0.68
CA LYS A 50 -11.61 -25.20 -0.79
C LYS A 50 -11.13 -26.40 -1.60
N ASN A 51 -10.35 -26.16 -2.65
CA ASN A 51 -9.78 -27.20 -3.49
C ASN A 51 -8.53 -27.79 -2.80
N ALA A 52 -8.75 -28.63 -1.80
CA ALA A 52 -7.74 -29.24 -0.91
C ALA A 52 -6.64 -30.09 -1.60
N TYR A 53 -6.61 -30.13 -2.93
CA TYR A 53 -5.66 -30.89 -3.75
C TYR A 53 -4.87 -30.05 -4.77
N THR A 54 -5.15 -28.75 -4.91
CA THR A 54 -4.45 -27.88 -5.87
C THR A 54 -4.29 -26.45 -5.35
N SER A 55 -3.06 -26.06 -4.97
CA SER A 55 -2.65 -24.65 -5.12
C SER A 55 -2.86 -24.21 -6.57
N PRO A 56 -3.18 -22.93 -6.83
CA PRO A 56 -3.29 -22.42 -8.19
C PRO A 56 -2.01 -22.69 -8.98
N SER A 57 -2.15 -23.06 -10.25
CA SER A 57 -0.98 -23.20 -11.12
C SER A 57 -0.31 -21.84 -11.32
N ILE A 58 1.01 -21.85 -11.57
CA ILE A 58 1.76 -20.61 -11.83
C ILE A 58 1.16 -19.78 -12.98
N ASN A 59 0.56 -20.44 -13.98
CA ASN A 59 -0.12 -19.78 -15.11
C ASN A 59 -1.41 -19.07 -14.68
N GLU A 60 -2.18 -19.62 -13.74
CA GLU A 60 -3.36 -18.96 -13.17
C GLU A 60 -2.97 -17.75 -12.33
N LEU A 61 -1.90 -17.88 -11.52
CA LEU A 61 -1.33 -16.77 -10.75
C LEU A 61 -0.82 -15.64 -11.65
N ILE A 62 -0.03 -15.99 -12.69
CA ILE A 62 0.47 -15.03 -13.69
C ILE A 62 -0.70 -14.29 -14.33
N LYS A 63 -1.73 -15.01 -14.78
CA LYS A 63 -2.91 -14.40 -15.40
C LYS A 63 -3.64 -13.45 -14.45
N ARG A 64 -3.92 -13.87 -13.20
CA ARG A 64 -4.59 -13.02 -12.19
C ARG A 64 -3.81 -11.73 -11.94
N ASN A 65 -2.48 -11.82 -11.83
CA ASN A 65 -1.62 -10.66 -11.58
C ASN A 65 -1.54 -9.73 -12.81
N ILE A 66 -1.54 -10.28 -14.03
CA ILE A 66 -1.68 -9.49 -15.28
C ILE A 66 -3.02 -8.75 -15.30
N ASP A 67 -4.13 -9.43 -14.98
CA ASP A 67 -5.47 -8.83 -14.97
C ASP A 67 -5.55 -7.66 -13.95
N ILE A 68 -4.96 -7.80 -12.76
CA ILE A 68 -4.89 -6.73 -11.76
C ILE A 68 -3.98 -5.58 -12.22
N LEU A 69 -2.78 -5.84 -12.74
CA LEU A 69 -1.90 -4.78 -13.27
C LEU A 69 -2.56 -4.04 -14.44
N GLN A 70 -3.11 -4.77 -15.40
CA GLN A 70 -3.76 -4.20 -16.59
C GLN A 70 -4.91 -3.26 -16.19
N LYS A 71 -5.72 -3.64 -15.21
CA LYS A 71 -6.77 -2.80 -14.63
C LYS A 71 -6.23 -1.49 -14.08
N HIS A 72 -5.13 -1.51 -13.32
CA HIS A 72 -4.55 -0.30 -12.73
C HIS A 72 -3.80 0.57 -13.74
N ILE A 73 -3.11 -0.04 -14.72
CA ILE A 73 -2.52 0.67 -15.86
C ILE A 73 -3.61 1.38 -16.67
N LEU A 74 -4.74 0.71 -16.93
CA LEU A 74 -5.88 1.31 -17.63
C LEU A 74 -6.47 2.50 -16.85
N ASN A 75 -6.63 2.38 -15.52
CA ASN A 75 -7.09 3.51 -14.69
C ASN A 75 -6.15 4.73 -14.80
N VAL A 76 -4.83 4.52 -14.85
CA VAL A 76 -3.84 5.58 -15.04
C VAL A 76 -3.91 6.19 -16.45
N MET A 77 -4.12 5.36 -17.49
CA MET A 77 -4.30 5.84 -18.85
C MET A 77 -5.58 6.70 -19.01
N ILE A 78 -6.66 6.33 -18.31
CA ILE A 78 -7.92 7.10 -18.28
C ILE A 78 -7.73 8.45 -17.58
N GLU A 79 -7.19 8.46 -16.35
CA GLU A 79 -6.91 9.70 -15.60
C GLU A 79 -6.01 10.65 -16.40
N ARG A 80 -5.00 10.11 -17.10
CA ARG A 80 -4.12 10.90 -17.97
C ARG A 80 -4.88 11.57 -19.11
N GLU A 81 -5.75 10.85 -19.81
CA GLU A 81 -6.54 11.43 -20.90
C GLU A 81 -7.54 12.49 -20.38
N GLU A 82 -8.16 12.25 -19.22
CA GLU A 82 -9.06 13.19 -18.55
C GLU A 82 -8.35 14.50 -18.15
N GLU A 83 -7.21 14.43 -17.47
CA GLU A 83 -6.50 15.65 -17.04
C GLU A 83 -5.83 16.37 -18.22
N ILE A 84 -5.34 15.67 -19.25
CA ILE A 84 -4.85 16.33 -20.48
C ILE A 84 -5.98 17.11 -21.16
N ARG A 85 -7.16 16.50 -21.35
CA ARG A 85 -8.33 17.15 -21.97
C ARG A 85 -8.73 18.42 -21.19
N LYS A 86 -8.83 18.31 -19.86
CA LYS A 86 -9.13 19.42 -18.96
C LYS A 86 -8.09 20.54 -19.01
N LEU A 87 -6.80 20.22 -19.12
CA LEU A 87 -5.74 21.22 -19.29
C LEU A 87 -5.87 21.96 -20.64
N LEU A 88 -6.20 21.26 -21.73
CA LEU A 88 -6.44 21.88 -23.04
C LEU A 88 -7.66 22.81 -23.04
N GLU A 89 -8.76 22.38 -22.40
CA GLU A 89 -9.97 23.18 -22.21
C GLU A 89 -9.71 24.48 -21.42
N ASP A 90 -9.01 24.38 -20.27
CA ASP A 90 -8.66 25.52 -19.42
C ASP A 90 -7.84 26.59 -20.17
N TYR A 91 -6.97 26.17 -21.11
CA TYR A 91 -6.10 27.08 -21.86
C TYR A 91 -6.75 27.69 -23.12
N ARG A 92 -7.89 27.15 -23.61
CA ARG A 92 -8.65 27.68 -24.78
C ARG A 92 -7.83 27.96 -26.06
N GLN A 93 -6.71 27.27 -26.28
CA GLN A 93 -5.83 27.56 -27.42
C GLN A 93 -5.81 26.50 -28.53
N GLU A 94 -6.38 25.30 -28.31
CA GLU A 94 -6.16 24.17 -29.21
C GLU A 94 -7.44 23.32 -29.45
N GLU A 95 -8.54 23.94 -29.91
CA GLU A 95 -9.76 23.21 -30.36
C GLU A 95 -9.44 22.08 -31.35
N ALA A 96 -8.47 22.30 -32.26
CA ALA A 96 -8.03 21.30 -33.25
C ALA A 96 -7.28 20.08 -32.65
N LEU A 97 -6.81 20.15 -31.40
CA LEU A 97 -6.25 18.99 -30.70
C LEU A 97 -7.33 18.24 -29.89
N LEU A 98 -8.34 18.94 -29.38
CA LEU A 98 -9.51 18.31 -28.76
C LEU A 98 -10.26 17.39 -29.75
N GLU A 99 -10.32 17.73 -31.03
CA GLU A 99 -10.89 16.87 -32.09
C GLU A 99 -10.13 15.55 -32.33
N ASN A 100 -8.87 15.43 -31.89
CA ASN A 100 -8.04 14.22 -32.05
C ASN A 100 -7.89 13.37 -30.77
N HIS A 101 -8.50 13.80 -29.65
CA HIS A 101 -8.48 13.02 -28.42
C HIS A 101 -9.39 11.79 -28.49
N ARG A 102 -9.00 10.69 -27.83
CA ARG A 102 -9.80 9.46 -27.86
C ARG A 102 -11.01 9.58 -26.94
N ASP A 103 -12.07 8.87 -27.28
CA ASP A 103 -13.12 8.57 -26.31
C ASP A 103 -12.50 7.76 -25.17
N ILE A 104 -12.90 8.05 -23.93
CA ILE A 104 -12.47 7.33 -22.74
C ILE A 104 -12.87 5.85 -22.84
N ALA A 105 -14.01 5.56 -23.50
CA ALA A 105 -14.47 4.20 -23.78
C ALA A 105 -13.52 3.38 -24.68
N ASP A 106 -12.73 4.04 -25.53
CA ASP A 106 -11.79 3.41 -26.47
C ASP A 106 -10.36 3.29 -25.91
N ILE A 107 -10.12 3.72 -24.67
CA ILE A 107 -8.80 3.59 -24.04
C ILE A 107 -8.54 2.12 -23.70
N ALA A 108 -7.53 1.54 -24.35
CA ALA A 108 -7.05 0.18 -24.09
C ALA A 108 -5.53 0.11 -24.23
N LEU A 109 -4.91 -0.88 -23.57
CA LEU A 109 -3.50 -1.18 -23.80
C LEU A 109 -3.30 -1.64 -25.24
N SER A 110 -2.24 -1.17 -25.89
CA SER A 110 -1.89 -1.64 -27.23
C SER A 110 -1.53 -3.14 -27.19
N PRO A 111 -1.69 -3.90 -28.29
CA PRO A 111 -1.31 -5.32 -28.33
C PRO A 111 0.16 -5.56 -27.94
N LYS A 112 1.06 -4.61 -28.26
CA LYS A 112 2.46 -4.64 -27.83
C LYS A 112 2.59 -4.41 -26.32
N ALA A 113 1.97 -3.38 -25.76
CA ALA A 113 2.02 -3.10 -24.32
C ALA A 113 1.44 -4.28 -23.49
N ARG A 114 0.39 -4.96 -23.99
CA ARG A 114 -0.14 -6.18 -23.35
C ARG A 114 0.85 -7.34 -23.41
N GLN A 115 1.48 -7.58 -24.56
CA GLN A 115 2.53 -8.61 -24.69
C GLN A 115 3.75 -8.32 -23.79
N GLU A 116 4.13 -7.05 -23.65
CA GLU A 116 5.20 -6.61 -22.77
C GLU A 116 4.83 -6.77 -21.28
N LEU A 117 3.57 -6.51 -20.91
CA LEU A 117 3.03 -6.79 -19.56
C LEU A 117 3.04 -8.29 -19.25
N GLU A 118 2.54 -9.12 -20.18
CA GLU A 118 2.56 -10.58 -20.08
C GLU A 118 3.99 -11.10 -19.90
N HIS A 119 4.93 -10.59 -20.70
CA HIS A 119 6.34 -10.91 -20.58
C HIS A 119 6.91 -10.47 -19.21
N TYR A 120 6.67 -9.23 -18.79
CA TYR A 120 7.18 -8.70 -17.51
C TYR A 120 6.73 -9.54 -16.31
N VAL A 121 5.43 -9.83 -16.20
CA VAL A 121 4.88 -10.62 -15.08
C VAL A 121 5.40 -12.06 -15.14
N THR A 122 5.55 -12.65 -16.33
CA THR A 122 6.11 -14.00 -16.49
C THR A 122 7.60 -14.04 -16.07
N THR A 123 8.38 -13.03 -16.44
CA THR A 123 9.79 -12.90 -16.04
C THR A 123 9.92 -12.75 -14.52
N ILE A 124 9.15 -11.84 -13.90
CA ILE A 124 9.10 -11.69 -12.44
C ILE A 124 8.70 -13.00 -11.75
N ALA A 125 7.66 -13.68 -12.24
CA ALA A 125 7.24 -14.98 -11.70
C ALA A 125 8.35 -16.05 -11.75
N SER A 126 9.18 -16.04 -12.79
CA SER A 126 10.31 -16.97 -12.92
C SER A 126 11.51 -16.65 -12.01
N MET A 127 11.56 -15.44 -11.45
CA MET A 127 12.59 -14.99 -10.50
C MET A 127 12.21 -15.24 -9.03
N TYR A 128 10.96 -15.65 -8.75
CA TYR A 128 10.58 -16.14 -7.43
C TYR A 128 11.14 -17.54 -7.21
N ASN A 129 11.99 -17.70 -6.19
CA ASN A 129 12.55 -18.99 -5.83
C ASN A 129 11.45 -19.96 -5.39
N ASN A 130 11.68 -21.26 -5.59
CA ASN A 130 10.78 -22.32 -5.14
C ASN A 130 10.97 -22.62 -3.63
N VAL A 131 10.67 -21.61 -2.80
CA VAL A 131 10.59 -21.71 -1.34
C VAL A 131 9.14 -21.89 -0.88
N LEU A 132 8.91 -22.29 0.37
CA LEU A 132 7.60 -22.82 0.79
C LEU A 132 6.57 -21.72 1.12
N TYR A 133 7.03 -20.56 1.60
CA TYR A 133 6.20 -19.38 1.87
C TYR A 133 6.44 -18.27 0.84
N HIS A 134 7.65 -17.68 0.79
CA HIS A 134 7.97 -16.46 0.03
C HIS A 134 8.17 -16.74 -1.47
N ASN A 135 7.15 -17.32 -2.10
CA ASN A 135 7.09 -17.71 -3.51
C ASN A 135 6.06 -16.86 -4.27
N PHE A 136 5.89 -17.11 -5.58
CA PHE A 136 4.96 -16.35 -6.40
C PHE A 136 3.48 -16.50 -5.99
N GLU A 137 3.09 -17.58 -5.28
CA GLU A 137 1.74 -17.68 -4.71
C GLU A 137 1.54 -16.64 -3.60
N HIS A 138 2.55 -16.40 -2.74
CA HIS A 138 2.53 -15.35 -1.72
C HIS A 138 2.44 -13.97 -2.39
N ALA A 139 3.33 -13.66 -3.32
CA ALA A 139 3.31 -12.38 -4.04
C ALA A 139 1.95 -12.08 -4.71
N SER A 140 1.30 -13.11 -5.27
CA SER A 140 -0.04 -13.00 -5.85
C SER A 140 -1.12 -12.72 -4.79
N HIS A 141 -0.99 -13.32 -3.60
CA HIS A 141 -1.88 -13.10 -2.46
C HIS A 141 -1.71 -11.69 -1.86
N VAL A 142 -0.47 -11.21 -1.74
CA VAL A 142 -0.16 -9.82 -1.33
C VAL A 142 -0.71 -8.84 -2.36
N MET A 143 -0.55 -9.10 -3.66
CA MET A 143 -1.08 -8.26 -4.73
C MET A 143 -2.61 -8.18 -4.71
N GLY A 144 -3.30 -9.31 -4.56
CA GLY A 144 -4.75 -9.34 -4.38
C GLY A 144 -5.21 -8.62 -3.12
N SER A 145 -4.44 -8.71 -2.03
CA SER A 145 -4.75 -8.04 -0.75
C SER A 145 -4.58 -6.51 -0.87
N ALA A 146 -3.55 -6.04 -1.55
CA ALA A 146 -3.37 -4.62 -1.89
C ALA A 146 -4.54 -4.09 -2.75
N ASP A 147 -4.96 -4.85 -3.77
CA ASP A 147 -6.11 -4.49 -4.61
C ASP A 147 -7.45 -4.46 -3.84
N ALA A 148 -7.63 -5.39 -2.89
CA ALA A 148 -8.78 -5.40 -1.99
C ALA A 148 -8.78 -4.16 -1.06
N LEU A 149 -7.63 -3.76 -0.50
CA LEU A 149 -7.50 -2.55 0.33
C LEU A 149 -7.84 -1.28 -0.47
N ILE A 150 -7.32 -1.16 -1.70
CA ILE A 150 -7.67 -0.07 -2.64
C ILE A 150 -9.19 -0.06 -2.90
N SER A 151 -9.76 -1.23 -3.15
CA SER A 151 -11.20 -1.38 -3.41
C SER A 151 -12.07 -1.03 -2.20
N ILE A 152 -11.59 -1.30 -0.97
CA ILE A 152 -12.26 -0.86 0.27
C ILE A 152 -12.27 0.67 0.35
N ILE A 153 -11.11 1.32 0.19
CA ILE A 153 -10.99 2.80 0.24
C ILE A 153 -11.95 3.45 -0.78
N LYS A 154 -11.99 2.97 -2.03
CA LYS A 154 -12.89 3.49 -3.08
C LYS A 154 -14.39 3.26 -2.78
N ARG A 155 -14.76 2.20 -2.06
CA ARG A 155 -16.16 1.97 -1.61
C ARG A 155 -16.54 2.87 -0.43
N SER A 156 -15.61 3.10 0.51
CA SER A 156 -15.83 3.95 1.68
C SER A 156 -16.05 5.43 1.32
N THR A 157 -15.43 5.93 0.24
CA THR A 157 -15.73 7.26 -0.31
C THR A 157 -17.07 7.32 -1.06
N SER A 158 -17.49 6.20 -1.67
CA SER A 158 -18.73 6.12 -2.48
C SER A 158 -20.03 6.06 -1.64
N ARG A 159 -20.00 5.40 -0.47
CA ARG A 159 -21.22 5.11 0.34
C ARG A 159 -21.87 6.32 1.02
N LYS A 160 -21.21 7.48 1.13
CA LYS A 160 -21.80 8.70 1.72
C LYS A 160 -22.91 9.36 0.87
N ARG A 161 -23.25 8.77 -0.29
CA ARG A 161 -24.27 9.26 -1.25
C ARG A 161 -25.72 8.93 -0.84
N VAL A 162 -26.07 9.02 0.45
CA VAL A 162 -27.45 8.85 0.91
C VAL A 162 -28.25 10.10 0.55
N LYS A 163 -29.28 9.94 -0.29
CA LYS A 163 -30.23 11.00 -0.60
C LYS A 163 -30.93 11.44 0.68
N VAL A 164 -30.77 12.72 1.06
CA VAL A 164 -31.72 13.37 1.96
C VAL A 164 -33.03 13.51 1.18
N GLU A 165 -33.94 12.56 1.36
CA GLU A 165 -35.32 12.72 0.90
C GLU A 165 -35.91 13.94 1.61
N LYS A 166 -36.23 14.98 0.82
CA LYS A 166 -37.02 16.11 1.31
C LYS A 166 -38.41 15.58 1.71
N ARG A 167 -38.59 15.28 3.00
CA ARG A 167 -39.92 15.22 3.61
C ARG A 167 -40.56 16.59 3.46
N SER A 168 -41.41 16.73 2.44
CA SER A 168 -42.22 17.90 2.17
C SER A 168 -43.30 18.03 3.26
N SER A 169 -42.92 18.64 4.37
CA SER A 169 -43.84 19.09 5.42
C SER A 169 -44.18 20.56 5.17
N MET A 170 -45.43 20.84 4.82
CA MET A 170 -45.90 22.17 4.47
C MET A 170 -46.15 23.00 5.74
N SER A 171 -45.35 24.04 5.99
CA SER A 171 -45.78 25.16 6.84
C SER A 171 -45.15 26.48 6.38
N THR A 172 -45.99 27.50 6.32
CA THR A 172 -45.64 28.89 6.00
C THR A 172 -45.11 29.62 7.24
N VAL A 173 -44.14 30.52 7.05
CA VAL A 173 -44.11 31.91 7.56
C VAL A 173 -42.88 32.64 6.95
N SER A 174 -43.02 33.94 6.69
CA SER A 174 -42.06 34.81 6.00
C SER A 174 -40.87 35.25 6.87
N SER A 175 -39.70 35.49 6.25
CA SER A 175 -39.14 36.85 6.01
C SER A 175 -37.60 36.97 6.01
N THR A 176 -37.10 37.71 5.01
CA THR A 176 -35.85 38.51 4.97
C THR A 176 -34.44 37.89 5.18
N SER A 177 -33.60 38.15 4.16
CA SER A 177 -32.17 38.56 4.24
C SER A 177 -31.09 37.59 3.75
N ALA A 178 -29.98 38.20 3.29
CA ALA A 178 -28.67 37.64 2.93
C ALA A 178 -28.61 36.55 1.84
N ARG A 179 -28.39 37.00 0.58
CA ARG A 179 -28.02 36.15 -0.56
C ARG A 179 -26.53 35.79 -0.49
N SER A 180 -26.16 34.90 0.43
CA SER A 180 -24.80 34.36 0.54
C SER A 180 -24.51 33.42 -0.64
N SER A 181 -23.47 33.71 -1.41
CA SER A 181 -22.96 32.80 -2.44
C SER A 181 -22.13 31.71 -1.78
N ASN A 182 -22.75 30.58 -1.45
CA ASN A 182 -22.00 29.39 -1.10
C ASN A 182 -21.14 28.97 -2.30
N PHE A 183 -19.82 29.00 -2.14
CA PHE A 183 -18.95 28.19 -2.96
C PHE A 183 -19.08 26.75 -2.45
N ASP A 184 -19.94 25.97 -3.10
CA ASP A 184 -20.05 24.54 -2.84
C ASP A 184 -18.75 23.87 -3.32
N VAL A 185 -17.84 23.61 -2.37
CA VAL A 185 -16.66 22.75 -2.61
C VAL A 185 -17.18 21.36 -2.93
N ASP A 186 -16.83 20.85 -4.10
CA ASP A 186 -17.46 19.67 -4.67
C ASP A 186 -17.27 18.42 -3.78
N ASP A 187 -18.24 17.52 -3.80
CA ASP A 187 -18.27 16.31 -2.95
C ASP A 187 -17.11 15.34 -3.29
N LEU A 188 -16.52 15.48 -4.48
CA LEU A 188 -15.29 14.80 -4.91
C LEU A 188 -14.04 15.31 -4.19
N ASP A 189 -13.86 16.63 -4.06
CA ASP A 189 -12.73 17.24 -3.35
C ASP A 189 -12.71 16.81 -1.88
N ARG A 190 -13.88 16.83 -1.22
CA ARG A 190 -14.02 16.37 0.18
C ARG A 190 -13.63 14.91 0.39
N LYS A 191 -13.87 14.03 -0.59
CA LYS A 191 -13.51 12.60 -0.52
C LYS A 191 -12.02 12.38 -0.73
N SER A 192 -11.44 13.08 -1.70
CA SER A 192 -9.99 13.10 -1.93
C SER A 192 -9.25 13.50 -0.64
N ILE A 193 -9.63 14.62 -0.03
CA ILE A 193 -9.06 15.12 1.23
C ILE A 193 -9.19 14.08 2.36
N SER A 194 -10.35 13.43 2.51
CA SER A 194 -10.57 12.43 3.58
C SER A 194 -9.74 11.14 3.46
N THR A 195 -9.05 10.94 2.34
CA THR A 195 -8.16 9.80 2.08
C THR A 195 -6.74 10.23 1.70
N PHE A 196 -6.40 11.50 1.96
CA PHE A 196 -5.10 12.11 1.65
C PHE A 196 -4.71 11.97 0.16
N GLY A 197 -5.70 12.00 -0.73
CA GLY A 197 -5.53 11.81 -2.18
C GLY A 197 -5.36 10.36 -2.64
N ILE A 198 -5.29 9.37 -1.74
CA ILE A 198 -5.10 7.96 -2.14
C ILE A 198 -6.25 7.47 -3.01
N SER A 199 -7.50 7.63 -2.56
CA SER A 199 -8.68 7.05 -3.25
C SER A 199 -8.90 7.53 -4.69
N SER A 200 -8.32 8.67 -5.02
CA SER A 200 -8.45 9.44 -6.26
C SER A 200 -7.20 9.38 -7.14
N CYS A 201 -6.12 8.72 -6.73
CA CYS A 201 -4.86 8.67 -7.49
C CYS A 201 -4.56 7.25 -8.04
N PRO A 202 -5.04 6.91 -9.25
CA PRO A 202 -4.64 5.72 -10.01
C PRO A 202 -3.14 5.42 -10.02
N MET A 203 -2.26 6.43 -10.13
CA MET A 203 -0.81 6.18 -10.12
C MET A 203 -0.33 5.63 -8.77
N THR A 204 -0.87 6.13 -7.66
CA THR A 204 -0.62 5.59 -6.31
C THR A 204 -1.12 4.15 -6.19
N HIS A 205 -2.30 3.85 -6.73
CA HIS A 205 -2.84 2.49 -6.76
C HIS A 205 -1.95 1.53 -7.56
N LEU A 206 -1.50 1.94 -8.76
CA LEU A 206 -0.59 1.18 -9.61
C LEU A 206 0.75 0.92 -8.91
N ALA A 207 1.35 1.94 -8.30
CA ALA A 207 2.60 1.79 -7.55
C ALA A 207 2.49 0.80 -6.39
N LEU A 208 1.36 0.80 -5.66
CA LEU A 208 1.12 -0.13 -4.55
C LEU A 208 0.96 -1.58 -5.02
N VAL A 209 0.14 -1.86 -6.04
CA VAL A 209 -0.01 -3.23 -6.55
C VAL A 209 1.22 -3.74 -7.28
N PHE A 210 1.99 -2.85 -7.93
CA PHE A 210 3.29 -3.19 -8.51
C PHE A 210 4.29 -3.57 -7.42
N SER A 211 4.35 -2.78 -6.33
CA SER A 211 5.19 -3.09 -5.15
C SER A 211 4.86 -4.48 -4.59
N ALA A 212 3.57 -4.76 -4.41
CA ALA A 212 3.09 -6.06 -3.91
C ALA A 212 3.50 -7.25 -4.80
N LEU A 213 3.44 -7.10 -6.13
CA LEU A 213 3.87 -8.15 -7.07
C LEU A 213 5.36 -8.48 -6.97
N VAL A 214 6.22 -7.51 -6.62
CA VAL A 214 7.68 -7.67 -6.72
C VAL A 214 8.41 -7.77 -5.38
N HIS A 215 7.77 -7.47 -4.24
CA HIS A 215 8.44 -7.23 -2.94
C HIS A 215 9.40 -8.35 -2.46
N ASP A 216 9.19 -9.58 -2.91
CA ASP A 216 9.90 -10.80 -2.48
C ASP A 216 10.66 -11.51 -3.64
N VAL A 217 10.91 -10.82 -4.75
CA VAL A 217 11.68 -11.38 -5.88
C VAL A 217 13.06 -11.86 -5.41
N GLU A 218 13.45 -13.08 -5.82
CA GLU A 218 14.63 -13.82 -5.36
C GLU A 218 14.72 -14.11 -3.84
N HIS A 219 13.63 -14.02 -3.07
CA HIS A 219 13.67 -14.36 -1.64
C HIS A 219 14.20 -15.78 -1.40
N GLN A 220 15.11 -15.96 -0.44
CA GLN A 220 15.89 -17.21 -0.26
C GLN A 220 15.34 -18.16 0.81
N GLY A 221 14.16 -17.87 1.35
CA GLY A 221 13.57 -18.61 2.48
C GLY A 221 14.26 -18.35 3.82
N VAL A 222 15.09 -17.29 3.90
CA VAL A 222 15.84 -16.89 5.09
C VAL A 222 15.79 -15.38 5.26
N GLY A 223 15.61 -14.90 6.50
CA GLY A 223 15.49 -13.47 6.78
C GLY A 223 16.82 -12.71 6.76
N ASN A 224 16.75 -11.38 6.68
CA ASN A 224 17.90 -10.46 6.55
C ASN A 224 19.05 -10.74 7.55
N ASN A 225 18.77 -11.08 8.82
CA ASN A 225 19.80 -11.44 9.80
C ASN A 225 20.69 -12.62 9.36
N GLN A 226 20.13 -13.62 8.68
CA GLN A 226 20.88 -14.76 8.15
C GLN A 226 21.74 -14.34 6.95
N LEU A 227 21.18 -13.55 6.03
CA LEU A 227 21.91 -13.02 4.87
C LEU A 227 23.13 -12.17 5.28
N ILE A 228 23.02 -11.40 6.38
CA ILE A 228 24.13 -10.69 7.01
C ILE A 228 25.18 -11.66 7.55
N ALA A 229 24.77 -12.70 8.28
CA ALA A 229 25.67 -13.68 8.88
C ALA A 229 26.48 -14.47 7.82
N GLU A 230 25.85 -14.76 6.68
CA GLU A 230 26.47 -15.44 5.53
C GLU A 230 27.46 -14.58 4.74
N LYS A 231 27.42 -13.25 4.92
CA LYS A 231 28.31 -12.27 4.25
C LYS A 231 28.33 -12.40 2.72
N GLY A 232 27.20 -12.78 2.14
CA GLY A 232 27.05 -12.93 0.68
C GLY A 232 27.15 -11.58 -0.07
N PRO A 233 27.25 -11.60 -1.41
CA PRO A 233 27.40 -10.40 -2.23
C PRO A 233 26.32 -9.33 -1.99
N LEU A 234 25.07 -9.75 -1.75
CA LEU A 234 23.95 -8.83 -1.47
C LEU A 234 24.09 -8.12 -0.12
N ALA A 235 24.61 -8.81 0.91
CA ALA A 235 24.88 -8.19 2.21
C ALA A 235 25.95 -7.10 2.13
N ILE A 236 26.92 -7.27 1.21
CA ILE A 236 27.93 -6.24 0.89
C ILE A 236 27.28 -5.11 0.06
N LYS A 237 26.52 -5.43 -0.99
CA LYS A 237 25.87 -4.45 -1.89
C LYS A 237 24.96 -3.48 -1.12
N TYR A 238 24.21 -3.98 -0.13
CA TYR A 238 23.23 -3.21 0.63
C TYR A 238 23.67 -2.85 2.06
N GLU A 239 24.95 -2.97 2.40
CA GLU A 239 25.52 -2.64 3.72
C GLU A 239 24.79 -3.29 4.91
N GLY A 240 24.23 -4.49 4.72
CA GLY A 240 23.44 -5.18 5.75
C GLY A 240 22.04 -4.59 6.05
N ARG A 241 21.54 -3.65 5.23
CA ARG A 241 20.22 -3.00 5.44
C ARG A 241 19.19 -3.51 4.43
N SER A 242 18.08 -4.07 4.92
CA SER A 242 16.91 -4.50 4.12
C SER A 242 17.35 -5.21 2.82
N ILE A 243 18.11 -6.31 2.97
CA ILE A 243 18.89 -6.91 1.88
C ILE A 243 17.95 -7.50 0.82
N ALA A 244 16.96 -8.28 1.25
CA ALA A 244 15.99 -8.91 0.36
C ALA A 244 15.14 -7.86 -0.37
N GLU A 245 14.65 -6.88 0.38
CA GLU A 245 13.73 -5.83 -0.10
C GLU A 245 14.43 -4.89 -1.09
N ASN A 246 15.71 -4.56 -0.85
CA ASN A 246 16.52 -3.80 -1.81
C ASN A 246 16.89 -4.62 -3.05
N ASN A 247 17.11 -5.93 -2.92
CA ASN A 247 17.36 -6.81 -4.07
C ASN A 247 16.14 -6.88 -4.99
N SER A 248 14.96 -7.15 -4.41
CA SER A 248 13.66 -7.09 -5.08
C SER A 248 13.46 -5.75 -5.83
N LEU A 249 13.66 -4.63 -5.13
CA LEU A 249 13.49 -3.28 -5.65
C LEU A 249 14.39 -3.00 -6.86
N ASP A 250 15.67 -3.36 -6.77
CA ASP A 250 16.63 -3.17 -7.86
C ASP A 250 16.27 -4.04 -9.06
N ILE A 251 15.98 -5.34 -8.87
CA ILE A 251 15.63 -6.27 -9.96
C ILE A 251 14.39 -5.78 -10.71
N ALA A 252 13.32 -5.42 -9.99
CA ALA A 252 12.09 -4.93 -10.61
C ALA A 252 12.31 -3.64 -11.42
N ARG A 253 13.15 -2.73 -10.92
CA ARG A 253 13.48 -1.46 -11.60
C ARG A 253 14.36 -1.67 -12.82
N GLU A 254 15.43 -2.44 -12.67
CA GLU A 254 16.36 -2.76 -13.76
C GLU A 254 15.65 -3.52 -14.88
N LEU A 255 14.77 -4.46 -14.54
CA LEU A 255 13.93 -5.18 -15.51
C LEU A 255 12.96 -4.22 -16.23
N LEU A 256 12.16 -3.44 -15.51
CA LEU A 256 11.17 -2.54 -16.12
C LEU A 256 11.80 -1.49 -17.04
N ASN A 257 13.05 -1.11 -16.78
CA ASN A 257 13.80 -0.13 -17.59
C ASN A 257 14.38 -0.68 -18.90
N GLN A 258 14.34 -1.99 -19.16
CA GLN A 258 14.85 -2.56 -20.41
C GLN A 258 14.06 -2.08 -21.64
N GLU A 259 14.72 -1.95 -22.79
CA GLU A 259 14.11 -1.43 -24.03
C GLU A 259 12.88 -2.25 -24.48
N CYS A 260 12.86 -3.54 -24.17
CA CYS A 260 11.75 -4.45 -24.48
C CYS A 260 10.44 -4.15 -23.74
N TYR A 261 10.43 -3.27 -22.73
CA TYR A 261 9.21 -2.83 -22.03
C TYR A 261 8.81 -1.37 -22.35
N THR A 262 9.26 -0.85 -23.50
CA THR A 262 9.01 0.56 -23.88
C THR A 262 7.53 0.87 -24.08
N ASN A 263 6.73 0.00 -24.69
CA ASN A 263 5.29 0.26 -24.87
C ASN A 263 4.53 0.12 -23.54
N LEU A 264 4.95 -0.80 -22.67
CA LEU A 264 4.44 -0.92 -21.30
C LEU A 264 4.73 0.35 -20.49
N ARG A 265 5.97 0.86 -20.48
CA ARG A 265 6.31 2.12 -19.79
C ARG A 265 5.52 3.31 -20.36
N LYS A 266 5.33 3.40 -21.68
CA LYS A 266 4.46 4.43 -22.29
C LYS A 266 3.01 4.35 -21.81
N SER A 267 2.45 3.14 -21.66
CA SER A 267 1.13 2.97 -21.04
C SER A 267 1.13 3.40 -19.57
N MET A 268 2.10 2.94 -18.77
CA MET A 268 2.22 3.26 -17.34
C MET A 268 2.40 4.76 -17.09
N PHE A 269 3.34 5.42 -17.76
CA PHE A 269 3.81 6.77 -17.40
C PHE A 269 3.37 7.85 -18.40
N GLY A 270 3.25 7.51 -19.67
CA GLY A 270 3.03 8.43 -20.78
C GLY A 270 4.29 8.57 -21.63
N GLU A 271 4.30 9.56 -22.53
CA GLU A 271 5.48 9.92 -23.31
C GLU A 271 5.49 11.43 -23.49
N GLU A 272 6.52 12.10 -22.96
CA GLU A 272 6.60 13.56 -22.97
C GLU A 272 6.63 14.13 -24.41
N GLU A 273 7.36 13.49 -25.33
CA GLU A 273 7.52 13.96 -26.71
C GLU A 273 6.21 13.95 -27.51
N SER A 274 5.29 13.03 -27.21
CA SER A 274 3.97 12.92 -27.83
C SER A 274 2.83 13.54 -27.00
N THR A 275 3.16 14.15 -25.85
CA THR A 275 2.20 14.85 -24.98
C THR A 275 2.23 16.36 -25.27
N PRO A 276 1.08 17.07 -25.36
CA PRO A 276 1.05 18.52 -25.48
C PRO A 276 1.90 19.19 -24.38
N HIS A 277 2.69 20.22 -24.72
CA HIS A 277 3.66 20.83 -23.79
C HIS A 277 3.01 21.24 -22.44
N ILE A 278 1.77 21.72 -22.46
CA ILE A 278 1.04 22.12 -21.25
C ILE A 278 0.84 20.96 -20.25
N ALA A 279 0.78 19.71 -20.73
CA ALA A 279 0.57 18.51 -19.94
C ALA A 279 1.85 17.70 -19.68
N GLY A 280 2.98 18.02 -20.32
CA GLY A 280 4.27 17.33 -20.09
C GLY A 280 4.69 17.31 -18.61
N LYS A 281 4.36 18.36 -17.84
CA LYS A 281 4.59 18.38 -16.38
C LYS A 281 3.80 17.28 -15.66
N PHE A 282 2.53 17.08 -16.00
CA PHE A 282 1.67 16.07 -15.37
C PHE A 282 2.16 14.65 -15.67
N VAL A 283 2.65 14.39 -16.89
CA VAL A 283 3.26 13.10 -17.27
C VAL A 283 4.52 12.83 -16.43
N ARG A 284 5.45 13.79 -16.35
CA ARG A 284 6.67 13.66 -15.53
C ARG A 284 6.38 13.50 -14.04
N ASP A 285 5.43 14.26 -13.50
CA ASP A 285 5.09 14.18 -12.08
C ASP A 285 4.49 12.81 -11.71
N ASN A 286 3.72 12.18 -12.62
CA ASN A 286 3.18 10.83 -12.45
C ASN A 286 4.27 9.76 -12.47
N GLU A 287 5.18 9.80 -13.45
CA GLU A 287 6.34 8.91 -13.50
C GLU A 287 7.19 9.04 -12.22
N LYS A 288 7.46 10.28 -11.80
CA LYS A 288 8.17 10.57 -10.55
C LYS A 288 7.44 10.00 -9.34
N LEU A 289 6.12 10.17 -9.23
CA LEU A 289 5.32 9.67 -8.12
C LEU A 289 5.42 8.14 -7.99
N PHE A 290 5.36 7.40 -9.09
CA PHE A 290 5.58 5.95 -9.09
C PHE A 290 6.97 5.60 -8.51
N HIS A 291 8.02 6.25 -9.00
CA HIS A 291 9.40 6.00 -8.55
C HIS A 291 9.71 6.52 -7.13
N ASP A 292 8.96 7.50 -6.61
CA ASP A 292 9.05 7.95 -5.22
C ASP A 292 8.34 6.98 -4.25
N ILE A 293 7.21 6.36 -4.64
CA ILE A 293 6.44 5.42 -3.79
C ILE A 293 7.18 4.10 -3.62
N LEU A 294 7.64 3.49 -4.73
CA LEU A 294 8.19 2.12 -4.78
C LEU A 294 9.22 1.76 -3.68
N PRO A 295 10.23 2.59 -3.36
CA PRO A 295 11.20 2.26 -2.33
C PRO A 295 10.59 2.29 -0.92
N GLY A 296 9.68 3.22 -0.65
CA GLY A 296 9.02 3.33 0.65
C GLY A 296 8.13 2.13 0.93
N THR A 297 7.33 1.72 -0.06
CA THR A 297 6.44 0.55 0.06
C THR A 297 7.22 -0.76 0.15
N ILE A 298 8.17 -1.02 -0.75
CA ILE A 298 8.93 -2.29 -0.74
C ILE A 298 9.81 -2.38 0.51
N GLN A 299 10.53 -1.31 0.90
CA GLN A 299 11.36 -1.37 2.11
C GLN A 299 10.55 -1.36 3.42
N ALA A 300 9.23 -1.13 3.38
CA ALA A 300 8.36 -1.26 4.54
C ALA A 300 7.98 -2.72 4.85
N THR A 301 8.19 -3.67 3.92
CA THR A 301 8.02 -5.12 4.21
C THR A 301 9.17 -5.71 5.01
N ASP A 302 10.28 -4.98 5.22
CA ASP A 302 11.34 -5.33 6.19
C ASP A 302 10.85 -5.11 7.64
N ILE A 303 9.89 -5.94 8.03
CA ILE A 303 9.26 -5.97 9.37
C ILE A 303 10.17 -6.63 10.41
N SER A 304 11.35 -7.13 9.98
CA SER A 304 12.40 -7.66 10.84
C SER A 304 13.33 -6.57 11.39
N SER A 305 13.47 -5.45 10.66
CA SER A 305 14.37 -4.37 11.02
C SER A 305 13.76 -3.44 12.06
N LYS A 306 14.34 -3.44 13.27
CA LYS A 306 13.99 -2.48 14.33
C LYS A 306 14.11 -1.03 13.86
N GLU A 307 15.14 -0.70 13.09
CA GLU A 307 15.37 0.64 12.53
C GLU A 307 14.23 1.07 11.57
N ARG A 308 13.66 0.13 10.80
CA ARG A 308 12.48 0.36 9.96
C ARG A 308 11.23 0.55 10.81
N LEU A 309 10.98 -0.36 11.76
CA LEU A 309 9.81 -0.28 12.65
C LEU A 309 9.79 1.03 13.46
N ASP A 310 10.93 1.47 13.97
CA ASP A 310 11.01 2.70 14.76
C ASP A 310 10.83 3.95 13.88
N ARG A 311 11.44 4.02 12.68
CA ARG A 311 11.13 5.07 11.69
C ARG A 311 9.65 5.13 11.30
N ASN A 312 9.01 3.97 11.09
CA ASN A 312 7.60 3.93 10.68
C ASN A 312 6.68 4.41 11.82
N LYS A 313 7.05 4.16 13.09
CA LYS A 313 6.39 4.76 14.26
C LYS A 313 6.59 6.28 14.31
N GLU A 314 7.82 6.77 14.19
CA GLU A 314 8.12 8.21 14.19
C GLU A 314 7.34 8.96 13.09
N LYS A 315 7.32 8.39 11.87
CA LYS A 315 6.57 8.92 10.73
C LYS A 315 5.06 8.91 10.98
N TRP A 316 4.53 7.86 11.63
CA TRP A 316 3.12 7.78 12.02
C TRP A 316 2.75 8.85 13.04
N VAL A 317 3.57 9.04 14.09
CA VAL A 317 3.37 10.08 15.11
C VAL A 317 3.35 11.47 14.47
N GLN A 318 4.30 11.77 13.57
CA GLN A 318 4.32 13.03 12.82
C GLN A 318 3.08 13.22 11.92
N ALA A 319 2.59 12.14 11.30
CA ALA A 319 1.45 12.18 10.39
C ALA A 319 0.08 12.35 11.10
N PHE A 320 -0.11 11.68 12.25
CA PHE A 320 -1.43 11.51 12.87
C PHE A 320 -1.55 12.03 14.31
N GLU A 321 -0.46 12.15 15.06
CA GLU A 321 -0.48 12.49 16.49
C GLU A 321 -0.03 13.94 16.72
N ASP A 322 1.20 14.29 16.34
CA ASP A 322 1.76 15.65 16.46
C ASP A 322 0.97 16.67 15.62
N ALA A 323 0.43 16.23 14.49
CA ALA A 323 -0.38 17.05 13.58
C ALA A 323 -1.64 17.66 14.24
N ASN A 324 -2.13 17.09 15.36
CA ASN A 324 -3.26 17.65 16.11
C ASN A 324 -2.88 18.86 16.98
N SER A 325 -1.58 19.19 17.08
CA SER A 325 -1.07 20.38 17.80
C SER A 325 -0.83 21.60 16.87
N SER A 326 -0.82 21.39 15.55
CA SER A 326 -0.72 22.47 14.56
C SER A 326 -2.09 23.10 14.29
N PRO A 327 -2.16 24.40 13.95
CA PRO A 327 -3.44 25.09 13.77
C PRO A 327 -4.22 24.50 12.60
N VAL A 328 -5.36 23.87 12.92
CA VAL A 328 -6.40 23.52 11.95
C VAL A 328 -6.74 24.77 11.14
N CYS A 329 -6.76 24.68 9.79
CA CYS A 329 -7.35 25.76 8.98
C CYS A 329 -8.82 25.89 9.39
N ASN A 330 -9.09 26.88 10.23
CA ASN A 330 -10.44 27.20 10.63
C ASN A 330 -11.06 28.07 9.53
N CYS A 331 -11.17 27.49 8.33
CA CYS A 331 -11.53 28.19 7.10
C CYS A 331 -12.99 28.76 7.15
N ALA A 332 -13.72 28.49 8.23
CA ALA A 332 -14.99 29.11 8.59
C ALA A 332 -14.89 30.56 9.12
N GLU A 333 -13.75 30.99 9.66
CA GLU A 333 -13.58 32.31 10.31
C GLU A 333 -13.20 33.45 9.35
N LEU A 334 -12.84 33.15 8.08
CA LEU A 334 -12.50 34.16 7.05
C LEU A 334 -13.64 35.15 6.74
N ASN A 335 -14.87 34.85 7.16
CA ASN A 335 -16.05 35.70 6.99
C ASN A 335 -16.09 36.95 7.91
N LYS A 336 -15.13 37.13 8.83
CA LYS A 336 -15.17 38.19 9.87
C LYS A 336 -14.22 39.37 9.67
N LEU A 337 -13.34 39.36 8.66
CA LEU A 337 -12.34 40.43 8.48
C LEU A 337 -12.76 41.44 7.40
N PRO A 338 -12.84 42.76 7.73
CA PRO A 338 -13.25 43.77 6.78
C PRO A 338 -12.14 44.05 5.74
N VAL A 339 -12.47 43.84 4.46
CA VAL A 339 -11.55 44.07 3.34
C VAL A 339 -11.19 45.56 3.23
N ARG A 340 -9.91 45.89 3.48
CA ARG A 340 -9.30 47.16 3.05
C ARG A 340 -8.37 46.91 1.86
N ARG A 341 -8.67 47.55 0.73
CA ARG A 341 -7.79 47.65 -0.44
C ARG A 341 -6.64 48.63 -0.18
N GLN A 342 -5.64 48.62 -1.08
CA GLN A 342 -4.44 49.48 -1.18
C GLN A 342 -3.24 48.96 -0.37
N SER A 343 -1.98 49.07 -0.83
CA SER A 343 -1.45 49.44 -2.17
C SER A 343 0.03 49.05 -2.29
N LEU A 344 0.56 49.06 -3.52
CA LEU A 344 1.98 48.96 -3.89
C LEU A 344 2.93 49.77 -2.99
N LEU A 345 4.16 49.26 -2.74
CA LEU A 345 5.40 50.05 -2.70
C LEU A 345 6.69 49.18 -2.71
N ARG A 346 7.88 49.83 -2.74
CA ARG A 346 9.14 49.31 -3.32
C ARG A 346 10.24 48.89 -2.31
N ARG A 347 11.19 48.10 -2.84
CA ARG A 347 12.64 47.90 -2.49
C ARG A 347 13.28 48.76 -1.39
N SER A 348 14.01 48.09 -0.47
CA SER A 348 15.36 48.38 0.09
C SER A 348 15.68 47.39 1.25
N SER A 349 16.91 47.13 1.73
CA SER A 349 18.30 47.33 1.23
C SER A 349 19.30 46.57 2.15
N VAL A 350 20.51 46.20 1.68
CA VAL A 350 21.65 45.72 2.52
C VAL A 350 22.49 46.93 3.00
N PRO A 351 23.35 46.86 4.06
CA PRO A 351 24.73 46.33 3.92
C PRO A 351 25.25 45.70 5.28
N PRO A 352 26.57 45.52 5.62
CA PRO A 352 27.04 44.25 6.21
C PRO A 352 27.89 44.35 7.50
N CYS A 353 28.28 43.21 8.07
CA CYS A 353 29.55 43.04 8.82
C CYS A 353 29.93 41.55 8.90
N GLY A 354 31.24 41.26 8.91
CA GLY A 354 31.77 39.91 9.12
C GLY A 354 33.00 39.95 10.02
N HIS A 355 33.56 38.78 10.35
CA HIS A 355 34.95 38.62 10.76
C HIS A 355 35.37 37.15 10.64
N ASP A 356 36.57 36.92 10.11
CA ASP A 356 37.16 35.62 9.86
C ASP A 356 37.80 34.99 11.12
N PHE A 357 37.90 33.65 11.14
CA PHE A 357 39.00 32.93 11.78
C PHE A 357 39.24 31.59 11.06
N GLU A 358 40.51 31.20 10.92
CA GLU A 358 40.96 30.19 9.96
C GLU A 358 40.98 28.72 10.47
N GLN A 359 40.50 27.84 9.59
CA GLN A 359 41.10 26.56 9.14
C GLN A 359 41.59 25.46 10.12
N GLU A 360 40.99 24.28 10.00
CA GLU A 360 41.73 23.01 9.74
C GLU A 360 40.86 22.04 8.90
N PRO A 361 41.44 21.12 8.11
CA PRO A 361 40.73 20.46 7.02
C PRO A 361 39.97 19.18 7.45
N ARG A 362 38.69 19.08 7.08
CA ARG A 362 37.94 17.81 7.14
C ARG A 362 37.65 17.27 5.74
N ILE A 363 38.08 16.02 5.54
CA ILE A 363 37.87 15.23 4.32
C ILE A 363 36.37 15.17 3.99
N ARG A 364 36.03 15.40 2.71
CA ARG A 364 34.64 15.41 2.23
C ARG A 364 33.98 14.04 2.38
N GLN A 365 33.29 13.82 3.50
CA GLN A 365 32.17 12.89 3.51
C GLN A 365 31.09 13.44 2.56
N ARG A 366 30.95 12.85 1.37
CA ARG A 366 29.71 12.95 0.61
C ARG A 366 28.62 12.23 1.42
N ARG A 367 27.93 12.97 2.29
CA ARG A 367 26.57 12.57 2.69
C ARG A 367 25.76 12.48 1.40
N LEU A 368 25.35 11.27 1.05
CA LEU A 368 24.25 11.08 0.11
C LEU A 368 23.01 11.68 0.78
N SER A 369 22.69 12.91 0.42
CA SER A 369 21.43 13.54 0.75
C SER A 369 20.34 12.77 -0.01
N ILE A 370 19.77 11.76 0.64
CA ILE A 370 18.48 11.20 0.23
C ILE A 370 17.51 12.39 0.27
N GLY A 371 17.09 12.82 -0.92
CA GLY A 371 16.37 14.07 -1.08
C GLY A 371 15.00 13.98 -0.43
N ASN A 372 14.64 15.01 0.34
CA ASN A 372 13.23 15.32 0.57
C ASN A 372 12.64 15.70 -0.79
N SER A 373 12.07 14.72 -1.50
CA SER A 373 11.28 14.89 -2.72
C SER A 373 10.02 15.69 -2.41
N GLN A 374 10.14 17.01 -2.26
CA GLN A 374 9.00 17.91 -2.24
C GLN A 374 8.37 17.92 -3.64
N ILE A 375 7.29 17.17 -3.83
CA ILE A 375 6.47 17.22 -5.03
C ILE A 375 5.49 18.39 -4.89
N PRO A 376 5.54 19.44 -5.73
CA PRO A 376 4.64 20.59 -5.61
C PRO A 376 3.31 20.32 -6.30
N VAL A 377 2.41 19.58 -5.63
CA VAL A 377 1.01 19.43 -6.04
C VAL A 377 0.19 20.55 -5.41
N LYS A 378 -0.02 21.68 -6.11
CA LYS A 378 -0.78 22.81 -5.56
C LYS A 378 -2.29 22.55 -5.60
N CYS A 379 -2.95 22.53 -4.44
CA CYS A 379 -4.39 22.73 -4.36
C CYS A 379 -4.74 24.11 -4.92
N ARG A 380 -5.70 24.20 -5.86
CA ARG A 380 -6.15 25.49 -6.44
C ARG A 380 -6.88 26.40 -5.43
N ALA A 381 -7.31 25.90 -4.27
CA ALA A 381 -8.14 26.61 -3.31
C ALA A 381 -7.36 27.25 -2.13
N CYS A 382 -6.31 26.61 -1.62
CA CYS A 382 -5.49 27.11 -0.52
C CYS A 382 -4.00 27.14 -0.92
N ASN A 383 -3.41 28.33 -0.92
CA ASN A 383 -2.05 28.57 -1.41
C ASN A 383 -0.99 28.29 -0.31
N GLU A 384 -1.21 27.25 0.51
CA GLU A 384 -0.42 26.90 1.71
C GLU A 384 0.30 25.55 1.54
N GLU A 385 1.64 25.60 1.45
CA GLU A 385 2.48 24.44 1.17
C GLU A 385 2.51 23.41 2.31
N SER A 386 2.26 23.83 3.57
CA SER A 386 2.29 22.95 4.75
C SER A 386 1.15 21.94 4.80
N PHE A 387 -0.04 22.30 4.32
CA PHE A 387 -1.20 21.40 4.30
C PHE A 387 -0.97 20.23 3.34
N LEU A 388 -0.46 20.55 2.15
CA LEU A 388 -0.12 19.58 1.10
C LEU A 388 1.03 18.65 1.52
N GLN A 389 2.02 19.18 2.26
CA GLN A 389 3.11 18.38 2.82
C GLN A 389 2.63 17.39 3.89
N LEU A 390 1.65 17.79 4.72
CA LEU A 390 1.05 16.92 5.74
C LEU A 390 0.18 15.81 5.12
N ASP A 391 -0.63 16.13 4.11
CA ASP A 391 -1.42 15.12 3.40
C ASP A 391 -0.51 14.13 2.64
N TYR A 392 0.58 14.58 2.03
CA TYR A 392 1.59 13.68 1.45
C TYR A 392 2.23 12.77 2.50
N LEU A 393 2.60 13.31 3.68
CA LEU A 393 3.16 12.53 4.78
C LEU A 393 2.19 11.44 5.27
N ARG A 394 0.91 11.79 5.44
CA ARG A 394 -0.18 10.86 5.79
C ARG A 394 -0.41 9.82 4.72
N ALA A 395 -0.50 10.23 3.45
CA ALA A 395 -0.68 9.32 2.32
C ALA A 395 0.45 8.29 2.27
N SER A 396 1.71 8.76 2.32
CA SER A 396 2.90 7.91 2.31
C SER A 396 2.94 6.96 3.53
N SER A 397 2.58 7.43 4.73
CA SER A 397 2.48 6.58 5.92
C SER A 397 1.39 5.50 5.79
N VAL A 398 0.22 5.86 5.25
CA VAL A 398 -0.89 4.92 5.00
C VAL A 398 -0.51 3.87 3.94
N LEU A 399 0.19 4.25 2.86
CA LEU A 399 0.65 3.30 1.83
C LEU A 399 1.63 2.26 2.40
N GLU A 400 2.54 2.68 3.29
CA GLU A 400 3.42 1.75 4.02
C GLU A 400 2.63 0.82 4.94
N GLN A 401 1.57 1.30 5.61
CA GLN A 401 0.67 0.43 6.38
C GLN A 401 -0.15 -0.51 5.48
N MET A 402 -0.55 -0.08 4.28
CA MET A 402 -1.30 -0.91 3.32
C MET A 402 -0.47 -2.07 2.79
N ILE A 403 0.79 -1.84 2.40
CA ILE A 403 1.66 -2.92 1.93
C ILE A 403 2.05 -3.87 3.07
N GLN A 404 2.35 -3.35 4.27
CA GLN A 404 2.56 -4.18 5.46
C GLN A 404 1.34 -5.05 5.78
N ALA A 405 0.13 -4.48 5.67
CA ALA A 405 -1.11 -5.20 5.90
C ALA A 405 -1.44 -6.23 4.80
N ALA A 406 -1.04 -5.97 3.56
CA ALA A 406 -1.21 -6.89 2.44
C ALA A 406 -0.25 -8.09 2.54
N ASP A 407 0.99 -7.86 2.97
CA ASP A 407 2.03 -8.87 3.17
C ASP A 407 1.61 -9.88 4.27
N VAL A 408 1.24 -9.37 5.45
CA VAL A 408 0.75 -10.22 6.56
C VAL A 408 -0.78 -10.43 6.54
N ALA A 409 -1.45 -10.24 5.40
CA ALA A 409 -2.92 -10.20 5.30
C ALA A 409 -3.60 -11.42 5.92
N HIS A 410 -3.00 -12.61 5.75
CA HIS A 410 -3.51 -13.89 6.24
C HIS A 410 -3.85 -13.89 7.75
N THR A 411 -3.16 -13.07 8.56
CA THR A 411 -3.43 -12.90 10.00
C THR A 411 -4.74 -12.16 10.30
N MET A 412 -5.23 -11.36 9.35
CA MET A 412 -6.44 -10.53 9.42
C MET A 412 -7.54 -11.04 8.47
N GLN A 413 -7.43 -12.27 7.98
CA GLN A 413 -8.38 -12.92 7.07
C GLN A 413 -9.01 -14.15 7.74
N SER A 414 -9.80 -14.95 7.04
CA SER A 414 -10.47 -16.10 7.65
C SER A 414 -9.49 -17.20 8.08
N TRP A 415 -9.90 -17.97 9.09
CA TRP A 415 -9.11 -19.05 9.69
C TRP A 415 -8.46 -20.03 8.67
N PRO A 416 -9.13 -20.45 7.58
CA PRO A 416 -8.49 -21.30 6.56
C PRO A 416 -7.33 -20.60 5.83
N ILE A 417 -7.45 -19.30 5.53
CA ILE A 417 -6.37 -18.49 4.93
C ILE A 417 -5.21 -18.36 5.93
N PHE A 418 -5.51 -18.01 7.18
CA PHE A 418 -4.52 -17.92 8.25
C PHE A 418 -3.71 -19.21 8.37
N MET A 419 -4.39 -20.37 8.50
CA MET A 419 -3.73 -21.67 8.67
C MET A 419 -2.91 -22.07 7.44
N LYS A 420 -3.40 -21.86 6.20
CA LYS A 420 -2.64 -22.16 4.97
C LYS A 420 -1.28 -21.47 4.97
N TRP A 421 -1.27 -20.16 5.25
CA TRP A 421 -0.05 -19.35 5.23
C TRP A 421 0.83 -19.57 6.46
N ASN A 422 0.24 -19.77 7.65
CA ASN A 422 0.99 -20.09 8.87
C ASN A 422 1.75 -21.42 8.75
N ILE A 423 1.13 -22.46 8.18
CA ILE A 423 1.76 -23.75 7.92
C ILE A 423 2.89 -23.60 6.90
N LYS A 424 2.67 -22.88 5.79
CA LYS A 424 3.73 -22.60 4.80
C LYS A 424 4.95 -21.91 5.41
N LEU A 425 4.74 -20.93 6.30
CA LEU A 425 5.83 -20.20 6.94
C LEU A 425 6.61 -21.08 7.93
N TYR A 426 5.91 -21.92 8.69
CA TYR A 426 6.54 -22.90 9.58
C TYR A 426 7.40 -23.90 8.79
N ASP A 427 6.82 -24.50 7.74
CA ASP A 427 7.50 -25.44 6.85
C ASP A 427 8.77 -24.82 6.24
N GLU A 428 8.73 -23.54 5.84
CA GLU A 428 9.89 -22.83 5.27
C GLU A 428 10.99 -22.57 6.31
N LEU A 429 10.64 -22.03 7.49
CA LEU A 429 11.60 -21.76 8.55
C LEU A 429 12.25 -23.06 9.08
N TRP A 430 11.49 -24.15 9.08
CA TRP A 430 12.00 -25.47 9.42
C TRP A 430 12.91 -26.06 8.33
N ALA A 431 12.61 -25.84 7.04
CA ALA A 431 13.51 -26.20 5.94
C ALA A 431 14.84 -25.42 6.03
N ALA A 432 14.78 -24.11 6.30
CA ALA A 432 15.96 -23.29 6.56
C ALA A 432 16.77 -23.80 7.77
N ASN A 433 16.12 -24.29 8.82
CA ASN A 433 16.81 -24.92 9.95
C ASN A 433 17.53 -26.21 9.57
N LEU A 434 16.91 -27.11 8.77
CA LEU A 434 17.59 -28.32 8.29
C LEU A 434 18.86 -28.01 7.51
N ASP A 435 18.83 -26.98 6.67
CA ASP A 435 19.98 -26.52 5.88
C ASP A 435 21.00 -25.73 6.72
N SER A 436 20.80 -25.64 8.05
CA SER A 436 21.61 -24.85 8.99
C SER A 436 21.66 -23.35 8.68
N ARG A 437 20.64 -22.83 7.99
CA ARG A 437 20.44 -21.41 7.65
C ARG A 437 19.27 -20.76 8.44
N GLY A 438 18.86 -21.37 9.54
CA GLY A 438 17.76 -20.86 10.38
C GLY A 438 17.70 -21.47 11.78
N PRO A 439 17.08 -20.79 12.76
CA PRO A 439 16.85 -21.36 14.08
C PRO A 439 15.74 -22.43 14.04
N ASP A 440 15.77 -23.37 14.97
CA ASP A 440 14.63 -24.25 15.20
C ASP A 440 13.47 -23.43 15.78
N VAL A 441 12.33 -23.43 15.09
CA VAL A 441 11.12 -22.72 15.50
C VAL A 441 10.10 -23.62 16.20
N SER A 442 10.28 -24.95 16.17
CA SER A 442 9.26 -25.91 16.58
C SER A 442 8.81 -25.76 18.03
N ALA A 443 9.75 -25.56 18.96
CA ALA A 443 9.44 -25.41 20.39
C ALA A 443 8.72 -24.09 20.74
N ASN A 444 8.91 -23.03 19.94
CA ASN A 444 8.46 -21.67 20.26
C ASN A 444 7.40 -21.13 19.29
N TRP A 445 6.95 -21.89 18.28
CA TRP A 445 6.01 -21.40 17.26
C TRP A 445 4.70 -20.88 17.87
N TYR A 446 4.10 -21.64 18.78
CA TYR A 446 2.85 -21.27 19.44
C TYR A 446 2.92 -19.89 20.13
N LYS A 447 3.88 -19.71 21.04
CA LYS A 447 4.12 -18.46 21.77
C LYS A 447 4.61 -17.33 20.86
N GLY A 448 5.43 -17.66 19.86
CA GLY A 448 5.93 -16.72 18.87
C GLY A 448 4.80 -16.12 18.03
N GLN A 449 3.81 -16.93 17.64
CA GLN A 449 2.62 -16.48 16.92
C GLN A 449 1.71 -15.60 17.80
N ILE A 450 1.50 -15.94 19.08
CA ILE A 450 0.79 -15.05 20.02
C ILE A 450 1.51 -13.69 20.12
N SER A 451 2.84 -13.71 20.29
CA SER A 451 3.67 -12.51 20.37
C SER A 451 3.61 -11.68 19.08
N PHE A 452 3.57 -12.33 17.92
CA PHE A 452 3.40 -11.69 16.62
C PHE A 452 2.02 -11.01 16.50
N PHE A 453 0.95 -11.67 16.94
CA PHE A 453 -0.38 -11.06 17.02
C PHE A 453 -0.39 -9.83 17.95
N ASP A 454 0.22 -9.93 19.14
CA ASP A 454 0.14 -8.89 20.17
C ASP A 454 1.02 -7.68 19.89
N TYR A 455 2.27 -7.89 19.48
CA TYR A 455 3.27 -6.82 19.33
C TYR A 455 3.41 -6.28 17.91
N TYR A 456 2.89 -6.98 16.89
CA TYR A 456 2.95 -6.53 15.50
C TYR A 456 1.58 -6.37 14.83
N ILE A 457 0.78 -7.44 14.74
CA ILE A 457 -0.49 -7.43 13.97
C ILE A 457 -1.55 -6.54 14.62
N CYS A 458 -1.74 -6.62 15.93
CA CYS A 458 -2.72 -5.80 16.66
C CYS A 458 -2.41 -4.29 16.57
N PRO A 459 -1.15 -3.83 16.77
CA PRO A 459 -0.75 -2.45 16.48
C PRO A 459 -0.97 -2.03 15.01
N LEU A 460 -0.64 -2.90 14.05
CA LEU A 460 -0.86 -2.62 12.61
C LEU A 460 -2.35 -2.42 12.30
N ALA A 461 -3.22 -3.33 12.73
CA ALA A 461 -4.67 -3.24 12.52
C ALA A 461 -5.30 -2.04 13.24
N LYS A 462 -4.80 -1.67 14.43
CA LYS A 462 -5.20 -0.43 15.11
C LYS A 462 -4.87 0.80 14.26
N ARG A 463 -3.67 0.86 13.65
CA ARG A 463 -3.30 1.96 12.73
C ARG A 463 -4.17 1.97 11.46
N LEU A 464 -4.47 0.81 10.87
CA LEU A 464 -5.42 0.71 9.75
C LEU A 464 -6.80 1.27 10.13
N GLN A 465 -7.30 1.00 11.33
CA GLN A 465 -8.54 1.62 11.79
C GLN A 465 -8.39 3.14 12.03
N GLN A 466 -7.32 3.55 12.73
CA GLN A 466 -7.10 4.92 13.19
C GLN A 466 -6.82 5.94 12.08
N CYS A 467 -6.20 5.54 10.96
CA CYS A 467 -5.99 6.45 9.83
C CYS A 467 -7.29 6.90 9.13
N GLY A 468 -8.42 6.25 9.42
CA GLY A 468 -9.75 6.65 8.94
C GLY A 468 -10.05 6.40 7.46
N VAL A 469 -9.04 6.16 6.61
CA VAL A 469 -9.21 6.05 5.15
C VAL A 469 -10.11 4.89 4.72
N PHE A 470 -10.19 3.83 5.53
CA PHE A 470 -11.04 2.66 5.28
C PHE A 470 -12.49 2.85 5.77
N GLY A 471 -12.78 3.92 6.52
CA GLY A 471 -14.08 4.17 7.12
C GLY A 471 -14.53 3.03 8.05
N GLU A 472 -15.82 2.70 8.03
CA GLU A 472 -16.43 1.64 8.85
C GLU A 472 -15.75 0.26 8.66
N MET A 473 -15.21 0.00 7.47
CA MET A 473 -14.51 -1.26 7.17
C MET A 473 -13.18 -1.41 7.94
N GLY A 474 -12.64 -0.33 8.54
CA GLY A 474 -11.43 -0.40 9.37
C GLY A 474 -11.58 -1.28 10.62
N SER A 475 -12.81 -1.52 11.10
CA SER A 475 -13.06 -2.46 12.21
C SER A 475 -12.94 -3.94 11.80
N LEU A 476 -13.09 -4.27 10.51
CA LEU A 476 -13.04 -5.64 10.01
C LEU A 476 -11.68 -6.30 10.27
N PHE A 477 -10.59 -5.55 10.09
CA PHE A 477 -9.23 -6.04 10.35
C PHE A 477 -9.06 -6.48 11.81
N LEU A 478 -9.55 -5.66 12.75
CA LEU A 478 -9.52 -5.93 14.19
C LEU A 478 -10.45 -7.08 14.60
N HIS A 479 -11.61 -7.22 13.95
CA HIS A 479 -12.50 -8.35 14.18
C HIS A 479 -11.84 -9.67 13.75
N ASN A 480 -11.39 -9.75 12.49
CA ASN A 480 -10.80 -10.98 11.94
C ASN A 480 -9.53 -11.41 12.69
N LEU A 481 -8.62 -10.49 13.04
CA LEU A 481 -7.44 -10.86 13.82
C LEU A 481 -7.81 -11.33 15.24
N SER A 482 -8.87 -10.79 15.84
CA SER A 482 -9.30 -11.19 17.17
C SER A 482 -9.87 -12.61 17.16
N GLU A 483 -10.66 -12.95 16.13
CA GLU A 483 -11.13 -14.31 15.88
C GLU A 483 -9.97 -15.30 15.67
N ASN A 484 -9.00 -14.97 14.80
CA ASN A 484 -7.84 -15.82 14.56
C ASN A 484 -6.98 -15.99 15.82
N ARG A 485 -6.70 -14.90 16.54
CA ARG A 485 -5.93 -14.94 17.78
C ARG A 485 -6.62 -15.76 18.87
N ALA A 486 -7.95 -15.63 19.01
CA ALA A 486 -8.73 -16.42 19.97
C ALA A 486 -8.69 -17.91 19.66
N ARG A 487 -8.86 -18.30 18.39
CA ARG A 487 -8.75 -19.70 17.94
C ARG A 487 -7.33 -20.24 18.08
N TRP A 488 -6.32 -19.42 17.82
CA TRP A 488 -4.93 -19.81 18.02
C TRP A 488 -4.62 -20.03 19.50
N LEU A 489 -5.14 -19.22 20.42
CA LEU A 489 -4.99 -19.46 21.87
C LEU A 489 -5.68 -20.76 22.34
N ASP A 490 -6.78 -21.15 21.71
CA ASP A 490 -7.55 -22.37 22.04
C ASP A 490 -6.89 -23.65 21.47
N GLN A 491 -6.42 -23.59 20.21
CA GLN A 491 -6.03 -24.78 19.43
C GLN A 491 -4.55 -24.80 19.02
N GLY A 492 -3.82 -23.71 19.22
CA GLY A 492 -2.49 -23.49 18.65
C GLY A 492 -1.40 -24.45 19.14
N GLU A 493 -1.44 -24.90 20.40
CA GLU A 493 -0.48 -25.90 20.91
C GLU A 493 -0.59 -27.23 20.17
N GLU A 494 -1.82 -27.72 20.02
CA GLU A 494 -2.14 -28.97 19.33
C GLU A 494 -1.87 -28.85 17.82
N LEU A 495 -2.20 -27.71 17.21
CA LEU A 495 -1.87 -27.45 15.80
C LEU A 495 -0.34 -27.39 15.58
N CYS A 496 0.43 -26.78 16.49
CA CYS A 496 1.90 -26.78 16.41
C CYS A 496 2.47 -28.20 16.52
N ARG A 497 1.88 -29.07 17.37
CA ARG A 497 2.27 -30.48 17.48
C ARG A 497 2.03 -31.23 16.16
N GLN A 498 0.84 -31.06 15.56
CA GLN A 498 0.50 -31.65 14.27
C GLN A 498 1.42 -31.17 13.14
N MET A 499 1.70 -29.87 13.07
CA MET A 499 2.64 -29.26 12.11
C MET A 499 4.06 -29.85 12.26
N HIS A 500 4.52 -30.05 13.49
CA HIS A 500 5.82 -30.65 13.76
C HIS A 500 5.88 -32.13 13.33
N GLU A 501 4.86 -32.92 13.66
CA GLU A 501 4.76 -34.32 13.25
C GLU A 501 4.73 -34.46 11.71
N ASP A 502 4.09 -33.52 11.02
CA ASP A 502 4.03 -33.48 9.57
C ASP A 502 5.38 -33.16 8.90
N VAL A 503 6.17 -32.22 9.42
CA VAL A 503 7.54 -32.00 8.88
C VAL A 503 8.47 -33.18 9.13
N LEU A 504 8.39 -33.83 10.30
CA LEU A 504 9.14 -35.05 10.59
C LEU A 504 8.74 -36.21 9.66
N ARG A 505 7.44 -36.37 9.39
CA ARG A 505 6.88 -37.35 8.45
C ARG A 505 7.36 -37.11 7.01
N LYS A 506 7.33 -35.86 6.54
CA LYS A 506 7.92 -35.44 5.24
C LYS A 506 9.42 -35.77 5.17
N GLN A 507 10.17 -35.52 6.25
CA GLN A 507 11.61 -35.81 6.32
C GLN A 507 11.92 -37.30 6.23
N GLY A 508 11.19 -38.14 6.96
CA GLY A 508 11.35 -39.60 6.93
C GLY A 508 11.09 -40.17 5.54
N ALA A 509 10.02 -39.72 4.88
CA ALA A 509 9.72 -40.09 3.50
C ALA A 509 10.85 -39.67 2.53
N ALA A 510 11.36 -38.43 2.66
CA ALA A 510 12.45 -37.94 1.81
C ALA A 510 13.78 -38.67 2.02
N LYS A 511 14.07 -39.14 3.25
CA LYS A 511 15.23 -39.99 3.55
C LYS A 511 15.08 -41.38 2.92
N ASN A 512 13.89 -41.99 3.03
CA ASN A 512 13.61 -43.31 2.45
C ASN A 512 13.58 -43.30 0.91
N ALA A 513 13.21 -42.18 0.29
CA ALA A 513 13.22 -42.04 -1.18
C ALA A 513 14.61 -41.74 -1.78
N ARG A 514 15.63 -41.53 -0.94
CA ARG A 514 17.04 -41.33 -1.33
C ARG A 514 17.92 -42.57 -1.08
N GLN A 515 17.35 -43.63 -0.52
CA GLN A 515 17.97 -44.95 -0.29
C GLN A 515 17.52 -45.93 -1.38
#